data_AF-A0A1F3M916-F1
#
_entry.id   AF-A0A1F3M916-F1
#
_cell.length_a   1.000
_cell.length_b   1.000
_cell.length_c   1.000
_cell.angle_alpha   90.00
_cell.angle_beta   90.00
_cell.angle_gamma   90.00
#
_symmetry.space_group_name_H-M   'P 1'
#
loop_
_entity.id
_entity.type
_entity.pdbx_description
1 polymer ?
#
loop_
_entity_poly.entity_id
_entity_poly.type
_entity_poly.pdbx_seq_one_letter_code
_entity_poly.pdbx_strand_id
1 'polypeptide(L)'
;MDDSKTDSIKDLKEAKPYKPLMLRLTGISSMVMGTIGSLFFGSVIFYLLTDDEFSQRFLLTYYNIATFWYYLAIDLFLHLLLLASGLLLLKLKKAGFWTFLIAAPGLLLFAKVIDKNLFLAEILIVFFLFMMVLIYRKRLN
;
A
#
# COMPACT_ATOMS: atom_id res chain seq x y z
N MET A 1 17.31 40.79 42.57
CA MET A 1 17.27 41.33 41.20
C MET A 1 18.64 41.05 40.61
N ASP A 2 18.85 40.09 39.70
CA ASP A 2 17.93 39.49 38.73
C ASP A 2 18.01 37.96 38.73
N ASP A 3 16.87 37.34 38.98
CA ASP A 3 16.47 36.08 38.37
C ASP A 3 16.13 36.38 36.91
N SER A 4 16.78 35.68 35.96
CA SER A 4 16.21 35.26 34.67
C SER A 4 17.32 35.03 33.64
N LYS A 5 17.81 33.80 33.55
CA LYS A 5 18.47 33.31 32.32
C LYS A 5 18.53 31.79 32.22
N THR A 6 17.49 31.13 32.72
CA THR A 6 17.40 29.65 32.69
C THR A 6 16.17 29.12 31.95
N ASP A 7 15.51 29.97 31.16
CA ASP A 7 14.25 29.63 30.48
C ASP A 7 14.40 29.17 29.02
N SER A 8 15.58 28.84 28.51
CA SER A 8 15.73 28.58 27.06
C SER A 8 16.23 27.19 26.64
N ILE A 9 16.46 26.25 27.57
CA ILE A 9 17.00 24.92 27.18
C ILE A 9 15.97 23.79 27.27
N LYS A 10 14.84 23.98 27.98
CA LYS A 10 13.81 22.93 28.08
C LYS A 10 12.81 22.91 26.93
N ASP A 11 12.64 24.00 26.20
CA ASP A 11 11.61 24.10 25.14
C ASP A 11 12.05 23.53 23.78
N LEU A 12 13.31 23.11 23.64
CA LEU A 12 13.83 22.46 22.42
C LEU A 12 13.62 20.94 22.37
N LYS A 13 13.08 20.33 23.43
CA LYS A 13 12.87 18.87 23.49
C LYS A 13 11.50 18.39 23.00
N GLU A 14 10.59 19.28 22.65
CA GLU A 14 9.26 18.93 22.12
C GLU A 14 9.13 19.08 20.59
N ALA A 15 10.23 19.01 19.85
CA ALA A 15 10.16 18.83 18.41
C ALA A 15 9.57 17.44 18.12
N LYS A 16 8.22 17.36 18.05
CA LYS A 16 7.48 16.18 17.59
C LYS A 16 8.21 15.63 16.38
N PRO A 17 8.65 14.36 16.38
CA PRO A 17 9.48 13.82 15.32
C PRO A 17 8.74 14.06 14.01
N TYR A 18 9.28 14.97 13.20
CA TYR A 18 8.67 15.37 11.95
C TYR A 18 8.56 14.09 11.14
N LYS A 19 7.34 13.57 10.93
CA LYS A 19 7.15 12.36 10.12
C LYS A 19 7.86 12.61 8.79
N PRO A 20 8.82 11.76 8.40
CA PRO A 20 9.55 11.97 7.15
C PRO A 20 8.53 12.17 6.04
N LEU A 21 8.64 13.26 5.28
CA LEU A 21 7.72 13.58 4.18
C LEU A 21 7.47 12.36 3.30
N MET A 22 8.53 11.60 3.03
CA MET A 22 8.49 10.35 2.27
C MET A 22 7.60 9.28 2.90
N LEU A 23 7.63 9.10 4.22
CA LEU A 23 6.78 8.11 4.88
C LEU A 23 5.31 8.53 4.85
N ARG A 24 5.02 9.84 4.85
CA ARG A 24 3.66 10.35 4.61
C ARG A 24 3.24 10.08 3.17
N LEU A 25 4.09 10.39 2.20
CA LEU A 25 3.82 10.15 0.78
C LEU A 25 3.57 8.66 0.51
N THR A 26 4.46 7.77 0.97
CA THR A 26 4.28 6.33 0.82
C THR A 26 3.01 5.84 1.51
N GLY A 27 2.69 6.34 2.70
CA GLY A 27 1.45 6.02 3.41
C GLY A 27 0.21 6.43 2.61
N ILE A 28 0.18 7.66 2.08
CA ILE A 28 -0.92 8.18 1.27
C ILE A 28 -1.04 7.39 -0.05
N SER A 29 0.06 7.19 -0.78
CA SER A 29 0.07 6.42 -2.02
C SER A 29 -0.42 4.99 -1.80
N SER A 30 -0.01 4.35 -0.71
CA SER A 30 -0.48 3.01 -0.33
C SER A 30 -1.98 2.97 -0.10
N MET A 31 -2.53 3.98 0.60
CA MET A 31 -3.97 4.09 0.84
C MET A 31 -4.76 4.38 -0.43
N VAL A 32 -4.27 5.25 -1.31
CA VAL A 32 -4.92 5.56 -2.58
C VAL A 32 -4.95 4.32 -3.48
N MET A 33 -3.81 3.66 -3.66
CA MET A 33 -3.70 2.45 -4.47
C MET A 33 -4.54 1.32 -3.90
N GLY A 34 -4.46 1.09 -2.59
CA GLY A 34 -5.27 0.09 -1.89
C GLY A 34 -6.77 0.35 -2.03
N THR A 35 -7.22 1.60 -1.89
CA THR A 35 -8.64 1.98 -2.06
C THR A 35 -9.11 1.75 -3.49
N ILE A 36 -8.39 2.28 -4.48
CA ILE A 36 -8.79 2.19 -5.89
C ILE A 36 -8.88 0.73 -6.33
N GLY A 37 -7.85 -0.07 -6.03
CA GLY A 37 -7.86 -1.49 -6.38
C GLY A 37 -8.94 -2.27 -5.64
N SER A 38 -9.17 -2.02 -4.34
CA SER A 38 -10.24 -2.68 -3.59
C SER A 38 -11.63 -2.38 -4.17
N LEU A 39 -11.88 -1.13 -4.57
CA LEU A 39 -13.14 -0.75 -5.21
C LEU A 39 -13.30 -1.40 -6.59
N PHE A 40 -12.23 -1.44 -7.38
CA PHE A 40 -12.24 -2.08 -8.70
C PHE A 40 -12.49 -3.59 -8.61
N PHE A 41 -11.72 -4.33 -7.81
CA PHE A 41 -11.91 -5.77 -7.69
C PHE A 41 -13.20 -6.12 -6.93
N GLY A 42 -13.60 -5.29 -5.96
CA GLY A 42 -14.90 -5.42 -5.30
C GLY A 42 -16.07 -5.22 -6.26
N SER A 43 -16.00 -4.28 -7.19
CA SER A 43 -17.04 -4.10 -8.21
C SER A 43 -17.06 -5.25 -9.21
N VAL A 44 -15.91 -5.80 -9.60
CA VAL A 44 -15.85 -7.02 -10.44
C VAL A 44 -16.55 -8.20 -9.75
N ILE A 45 -16.29 -8.41 -8.45
CA ILE A 45 -17.01 -9.45 -7.66
C ILE A 45 -18.51 -9.18 -7.65
N PHE A 46 -18.91 -7.93 -7.40
CA PHE A 46 -20.32 -7.54 -7.35
C PHE A 46 -21.01 -7.84 -8.69
N TYR A 47 -20.46 -7.37 -9.81
CA TYR A 47 -21.03 -7.60 -11.14
C TYR A 47 -21.09 -9.08 -11.52
N LEU A 48 -20.10 -9.88 -11.14
CA LEU A 48 -20.14 -11.35 -11.36
C LEU A 48 -21.27 -12.04 -10.61
N LEU A 49 -21.69 -11.50 -9.46
CA LEU A 49 -22.75 -12.06 -8.63
C LEU A 49 -24.15 -11.53 -8.97
N THR A 50 -24.25 -10.35 -9.59
CA THR A 50 -25.54 -9.68 -9.82
C THR A 50 -25.97 -9.58 -11.28
N ASP A 51 -25.05 -9.70 -12.23
CA ASP A 51 -25.31 -9.54 -13.67
C ASP A 51 -24.98 -10.82 -14.44
N ASP A 52 -26.03 -11.53 -14.86
CA ASP A 52 -25.93 -12.79 -15.58
C ASP A 52 -25.26 -12.63 -16.96
N GLU A 53 -25.48 -11.52 -17.66
CA GLU A 53 -24.84 -11.27 -18.96
C GLU A 53 -23.36 -11.00 -18.79
N PHE A 54 -22.99 -10.18 -17.80
CA PHE A 54 -21.59 -9.95 -17.46
C PHE A 54 -20.91 -11.26 -17.10
N SER A 55 -21.50 -12.05 -16.21
CA SER A 55 -20.98 -13.35 -15.78
C SER A 55 -20.80 -14.34 -16.93
N GLN A 56 -21.77 -14.46 -17.84
CA GLN A 56 -21.66 -15.33 -19.02
C GLN A 56 -20.57 -14.88 -19.99
N ARG A 57 -20.48 -13.58 -20.31
CA ARG A 57 -19.39 -13.05 -21.15
C ARG A 57 -18.02 -13.28 -20.51
N PHE A 58 -17.94 -13.15 -19.19
CA PHE A 58 -16.72 -13.34 -18.43
C PHE A 58 -16.29 -14.83 -18.41
N LEU A 59 -17.23 -15.74 -18.19
CA LEU A 59 -17.04 -17.20 -18.26
C LEU A 59 -16.57 -17.69 -19.63
N LEU A 60 -17.10 -17.11 -20.70
CA LEU A 60 -16.69 -17.42 -22.08
C LEU A 60 -15.28 -16.93 -22.40
N THR A 61 -14.84 -15.84 -21.75
CA THR A 61 -13.52 -15.23 -21.97
C THR A 61 -12.43 -15.94 -21.15
N TYR A 62 -12.75 -16.39 -19.94
CA TYR A 62 -11.82 -17.04 -19.03
C TYR A 62 -12.17 -18.51 -18.84
N TYR A 63 -11.43 -19.38 -19.53
CA TYR A 63 -11.66 -20.84 -19.62
C TYR A 63 -11.64 -21.60 -18.27
N ASN A 64 -11.21 -20.95 -17.17
CA ASN A 64 -11.17 -21.54 -15.84
C ASN A 64 -11.59 -20.53 -14.75
N ILE A 65 -12.87 -20.59 -14.37
CA ILE A 65 -13.47 -19.70 -13.38
C ILE A 65 -12.86 -19.84 -11.98
N ALA A 66 -12.43 -21.05 -11.59
CA ALA A 66 -11.85 -21.29 -10.27
C ALA A 66 -10.49 -20.59 -10.11
N THR A 67 -9.64 -20.69 -11.14
CA THR A 67 -8.36 -19.99 -11.20
C THR A 67 -8.55 -18.47 -11.17
N PHE A 68 -9.56 -17.96 -11.88
CA PHE A 68 -9.88 -16.54 -11.86
C PHE A 68 -10.32 -16.05 -10.47
N TRP A 69 -11.26 -16.74 -9.80
CA TRP A 69 -11.68 -16.38 -8.44
C TRP A 69 -10.53 -16.38 -7.45
N TYR A 70 -9.61 -17.34 -7.58
CA TYR A 70 -8.42 -17.41 -6.75
C TYR A 70 -7.54 -16.16 -6.93
N TYR A 71 -7.27 -15.77 -8.18
CA TYR A 71 -6.46 -14.58 -8.45
C TYR A 71 -7.17 -13.28 -8.03
N LEU A 72 -8.46 -13.16 -8.29
CA LEU A 72 -9.29 -12.03 -7.87
C LEU A 72 -9.29 -11.84 -6.35
N ALA A 73 -9.42 -12.94 -5.60
CA ALA A 73 -9.39 -12.90 -4.14
C ALA A 73 -8.02 -12.49 -3.60
N ILE A 74 -6.93 -12.97 -4.20
CA ILE A 74 -5.57 -12.58 -3.80
C ILE A 74 -5.30 -11.11 -4.12
N ASP A 75 -5.68 -10.63 -5.31
CA ASP A 75 -5.51 -9.23 -5.68
C ASP A 75 -6.28 -8.31 -4.73
N LEU A 76 -7.54 -8.63 -4.44
CA LEU A 76 -8.33 -7.88 -3.47
C LEU A 76 -7.64 -7.87 -2.09
N PHE A 77 -7.17 -9.03 -1.62
CA PHE A 77 -6.47 -9.15 -0.35
C PHE A 77 -5.19 -8.31 -0.30
N LEU A 78 -4.38 -8.31 -1.37
CA LEU A 78 -3.15 -7.52 -1.47
C LEU A 78 -3.43 -6.01 -1.43
N HIS A 79 -4.50 -5.55 -2.08
CA HIS A 79 -4.93 -4.14 -2.02
C HIS A 79 -5.40 -3.73 -0.62
N LEU A 80 -6.13 -4.61 0.07
CA LEU A 80 -6.54 -4.38 1.47
C LEU A 80 -5.32 -4.33 2.41
N LEU A 81 -4.31 -5.18 2.20
CA LEU A 81 -3.05 -5.11 2.95
C LEU A 81 -2.29 -3.81 2.70
N LEU A 82 -2.30 -3.28 1.47
CA LEU A 82 -1.70 -1.98 1.14
C LEU A 82 -2.43 -0.82 1.82
N LEU A 83 -3.77 -0.87 1.87
CA LEU A 83 -4.57 0.08 2.63
C LEU A 83 -4.20 0.05 4.12
N ALA A 84 -4.19 -1.16 4.73
CA ALA A 84 -3.83 -1.36 6.13
C ALA A 84 -2.39 -0.89 6.42
N SER A 85 -1.46 -1.20 5.51
CA SER A 85 -0.09 -0.72 5.57
C SER A 85 -0.02 0.82 5.59
N GLY A 86 -0.71 1.49 4.67
CA GLY A 86 -0.76 2.95 4.60
C GLY A 86 -1.24 3.59 5.90
N LEU A 87 -2.32 3.05 6.50
CA LEU A 87 -2.84 3.48 7.80
C LEU A 87 -1.81 3.27 8.93
N LEU A 88 -1.12 2.13 8.95
CA LEU A 88 -0.11 1.81 9.96
C LEU A 88 1.17 2.66 9.81
N LEU A 89 1.56 2.99 8.57
CA LEU A 89 2.66 3.89 8.26
C LEU A 89 2.36 5.32 8.71
N LEU A 90 1.14 5.80 8.47
CA LEU A 90 0.69 7.07 9.04
C LEU A 90 0.73 7.03 10.57
N LYS A 91 0.47 5.89 11.21
CA LYS A 91 0.63 5.72 12.68
C LYS A 91 2.08 5.44 13.13
N LEU A 92 3.06 5.47 12.22
CA LEU A 92 4.47 5.18 12.46
C LEU A 92 4.74 3.78 13.04
N LYS A 93 3.83 2.83 12.85
CA LYS A 93 3.97 1.47 13.37
C LYS A 93 4.88 0.65 12.45
N LYS A 94 5.86 -0.05 13.05
CA LYS A 94 6.77 -0.96 12.33
C LYS A 94 6.02 -2.03 11.54
N ALA A 95 4.87 -2.48 12.03
CA ALA A 95 4.00 -3.43 11.32
C ALA A 95 3.63 -2.93 9.91
N GLY A 96 3.35 -1.63 9.74
CA GLY A 96 2.98 -1.08 8.43
C GLY A 96 4.07 -1.21 7.38
N PHE A 97 5.34 -1.13 7.79
CA PHE A 97 6.49 -1.35 6.92
C PHE A 97 6.56 -2.80 6.44
N TRP A 98 6.41 -3.77 7.34
CA TRP A 98 6.41 -5.19 6.98
C TRP A 98 5.23 -5.56 6.08
N THR A 99 4.04 -5.04 6.38
CA THR A 99 2.86 -5.23 5.53
C THR A 99 3.07 -4.64 4.14
N PHE A 100 3.71 -3.47 4.02
CA PHE A 100 4.05 -2.87 2.73
C PHE A 100 5.00 -3.77 1.92
N LEU A 101 6.04 -4.28 2.57
CA LEU A 101 7.04 -5.16 1.98
C LEU A 101 6.49 -6.48 1.48
N ILE A 102 5.37 -6.95 2.02
CA ILE A 102 4.69 -8.16 1.55
C ILE A 102 3.71 -7.82 0.42
N ALA A 103 2.89 -6.80 0.62
CA ALA A 103 1.80 -6.46 -0.30
C ALA A 103 2.31 -5.90 -1.63
N ALA A 104 3.31 -5.00 -1.61
CA ALA A 104 3.75 -4.30 -2.81
C ALA A 104 4.48 -5.24 -3.81
N PRO A 105 5.40 -6.13 -3.40
CA PRO A 105 5.95 -7.15 -4.30
C PRO A 105 4.91 -8.19 -4.74
N GLY A 106 3.97 -8.54 -3.87
CA GLY A 106 2.86 -9.45 -4.22
C GLY A 106 2.05 -8.93 -5.41
N LEU A 107 1.69 -7.65 -5.39
CA LEU A 107 1.01 -6.99 -6.51
C LEU A 107 1.86 -6.95 -7.78
N LEU A 108 3.18 -6.76 -7.67
CA LEU A 108 4.07 -6.78 -8.84
C LEU A 108 4.12 -8.14 -9.52
N LEU A 109 4.23 -9.21 -8.71
CA LEU A 109 4.26 -10.57 -9.24
C LEU A 109 2.93 -10.90 -9.94
N PHE A 110 1.81 -10.45 -9.37
CA PHE A 110 0.49 -10.62 -9.96
C PHE A 110 0.28 -9.82 -11.24
N ALA A 111 0.68 -8.55 -11.26
CA ALA A 111 0.64 -7.70 -12.46
C ALA A 111 1.37 -8.36 -13.64
N LYS A 112 2.54 -8.97 -13.40
CA LYS A 112 3.31 -9.69 -14.45
C LYS A 112 2.62 -10.93 -15.01
N VAL A 113 1.76 -11.58 -14.22
CA VAL A 113 1.00 -12.76 -14.69
C VAL A 113 -0.13 -12.31 -15.63
N ILE A 114 -0.69 -11.13 -15.41
CA ILE A 114 -1.87 -10.62 -16.15
C ILE A 114 -1.46 -9.80 -17.38
N ASP A 115 -0.49 -8.88 -17.26
CA ASP A 115 -0.01 -8.06 -18.37
C ASP A 115 1.48 -7.71 -18.23
N LYS A 116 2.27 -8.09 -19.24
CA LYS A 116 3.73 -7.89 -19.28
C LYS A 116 4.13 -6.43 -19.53
N ASN A 117 3.19 -5.56 -19.92
CA ASN A 117 3.49 -4.18 -20.30
C ASN A 117 3.43 -3.17 -19.14
N LEU A 118 3.23 -3.61 -17.90
CA LEU A 118 3.10 -2.75 -16.72
C LEU A 118 4.44 -2.24 -16.12
N PHE A 119 5.45 -2.04 -16.97
CA PHE A 119 6.83 -1.68 -16.57
C PHE A 119 6.94 -0.43 -15.69
N LEU A 120 6.09 0.60 -15.92
CA LEU A 120 6.12 1.85 -15.14
C LEU A 120 5.66 1.65 -13.68
N ALA A 121 4.69 0.77 -13.44
CA ALA A 121 4.23 0.43 -12.10
C ALA A 121 5.31 -0.32 -11.31
N GLU A 122 6.12 -1.13 -12.00
CA GLU A 122 7.29 -1.83 -11.43
C GLU A 122 8.33 -0.87 -10.90
N ILE A 123 8.72 0.12 -11.71
CA ILE A 123 9.70 1.13 -11.33
C ILE A 123 9.24 1.90 -10.09
N LEU A 124 7.96 2.30 -10.04
CA LEU A 124 7.40 3.04 -8.91
C LEU A 124 7.39 2.21 -7.62
N ILE A 125 6.98 0.95 -7.68
CA ILE A 125 6.94 0.08 -6.50
C ILE A 125 8.35 -0.23 -6.00
N VAL A 126 9.30 -0.52 -6.88
CA VAL A 126 10.71 -0.74 -6.52
C VAL A 126 11.32 0.52 -5.90
N PHE A 127 11.03 1.70 -6.44
CA PHE A 127 11.45 2.97 -5.86
C PHE A 127 10.89 3.17 -4.45
N PHE A 128 9.59 2.91 -4.24
CA PHE A 128 8.99 3.01 -2.91
C PHE A 128 9.56 1.99 -1.92
N LEU A 129 9.83 0.75 -2.35
CA LEU A 129 10.47 -0.29 -1.54
C LEU A 129 11.89 0.11 -1.12
N PHE A 130 12.70 0.60 -2.05
CA PHE A 130 14.05 1.07 -1.76
C PHE A 130 14.04 2.23 -0.74
N MET A 131 13.17 3.21 -0.94
CA MET A 131 13.04 4.36 -0.04
C MET A 131 12.54 3.95 1.36
N MET A 132 11.60 3.01 1.42
CA MET A 132 11.13 2.40 2.67
C MET A 132 12.29 1.78 3.46
N VAL A 133 13.13 0.98 2.80
CA VAL A 133 14.31 0.34 3.43
C VAL A 133 15.28 1.38 4.00
N LEU A 134 15.54 2.47 3.26
CA LEU A 134 16.39 3.56 3.74
C LEU A 134 15.82 4.27 4.97
N ILE A 135 14.50 4.53 5.00
CA ILE A 135 13.82 5.15 6.15
C ILE A 135 13.87 4.24 7.37
N TYR A 136 13.68 2.93 7.18
CA TYR A 136 13.73 1.95 8.26
C TYR A 136 15.13 1.86 8.87
N ARG A 137 16.17 1.80 8.02
CA ARG A 137 17.58 1.78 8.46
C ARG A 137 17.96 3.04 9.25
N LYS A 138 17.49 4.22 8.81
CA LYS A 138 17.73 5.49 9.51
C LYS A 138 17.00 5.62 10.85
N ARG A 139 15.96 4.81 11.13
CA ARG A 139 15.27 4.80 12.44
C ARG A 139 15.85 3.80 13.44
N LEU A 140 16.66 2.84 12.99
CA LEU A 140 17.29 1.83 13.85
C LEU A 140 18.68 2.25 14.33
N ASN A 141 19.35 3.14 13.60
CA ASN A 141 20.57 3.83 14.02
C ASN A 141 20.23 5.16 14.69
#